data_AF-A0A133U9D5-F1
#
_entry.id   AF-A0A133U9D5-F1
#
_cell.length_a   1.000
_cell.length_b   1.000
_cell.length_c   1.000
_cell.angle_alpha   90.00
_cell.angle_beta   90.00
_cell.angle_gamma   90.00
#
_symmetry.space_group_name_H-M   'P 1'
#
loop_
_entity.id
_entity.type
_entity.pdbx_description
1 polymer ?
#
loop_
_entity_poly.entity_id
_entity_poly.type
_entity_poly.pdbx_seq_one_letter_code
_entity_poly.pdbx_strand_id
1 'polypeptide(L)' 'MPDGGLTEKQIINLFRFRKCSKCGSKMKPVQVNSKALGGGIGKAYGAIFECPECKLRYAETLIVEVPN' A
#
# COMPACT_ATOMS: atom_id res chain seq x y z
N MET A 1 -9.20 11.74 -21.44
CA MET A 1 -8.36 12.11 -20.28
C MET A 1 -7.92 10.81 -19.65
N PRO A 2 -6.61 10.54 -19.45
CA PRO A 2 -6.20 9.29 -18.82
C PRO A 2 -6.75 9.26 -17.39
N ASP A 3 -7.49 8.20 -17.06
CA ASP A 3 -7.93 7.84 -15.70
C ASP A 3 -6.79 8.10 -14.70
N GLY A 4 -6.90 9.17 -13.90
CA GLY A 4 -5.92 9.60 -12.90
C GLY A 4 -5.82 8.67 -11.67
N GLY A 5 -5.94 7.37 -11.86
CA GLY A 5 -5.74 6.37 -10.81
C GLY A 5 -4.27 5.97 -10.72
N LEU A 6 -3.67 6.11 -9.54
CA LEU A 6 -2.38 5.48 -9.25
C LEU A 6 -2.52 3.97 -9.45
N THR A 7 -1.62 3.40 -10.26
CA THR A 7 -1.55 1.95 -10.48
C THR A 7 -1.05 1.25 -9.22
N GLU A 8 -1.39 -0.03 -9.05
CA GLU A 8 -0.95 -0.85 -7.91
C GLU A 8 0.58 -0.82 -7.74
N LYS A 9 1.32 -0.80 -8.85
CA LYS A 9 2.78 -0.66 -8.88
C LYS A 9 3.27 0.70 -8.36
N GLN A 10 2.59 1.80 -8.69
CA GLN A 10 2.91 3.12 -8.16
C GLN A 10 2.58 3.22 -6.66
N ILE A 11 1.48 2.62 -6.24
CA ILE A 11 1.09 2.52 -4.83
C ILE A 11 2.13 1.72 -4.03
N ILE A 12 2.57 0.56 -4.53
CA ILE A 12 3.64 -0.22 -3.91
C ILE A 12 4.94 0.58 -3.83
N ASN A 13 5.23 1.42 -4.83
CA ASN A 13 6.40 2.30 -4.80
C ASN A 13 6.24 3.47 -3.81
N LEU A 14 5.02 3.98 -3.61
CA LEU A 14 4.69 4.99 -2.61
C LEU A 14 4.83 4.44 -1.19
N PHE A 15 4.49 3.16 -0.99
CA PHE A 15 4.81 2.46 0.24
C PHE A 15 6.32 2.30 0.38
N ARG A 16 6.94 3.16 1.19
CA ARG A 16 8.38 3.10 1.51
C ARG A 16 8.77 1.67 1.90
N PHE A 17 9.87 1.18 1.30
CA PHE A 17 10.44 -0.13 1.65
C PHE A 17 10.66 -0.25 3.16
N ARG A 18 9.82 -1.04 3.84
CA ARG A 18 9.96 -1.31 5.28
C ARG A 18 10.93 -2.46 5.53
N LYS A 19 11.81 -2.24 6.50
CA LYS A 19 12.57 -3.32 7.16
C LYS A 19 11.74 -3.84 8.32
N CYS A 20 11.78 -5.15 8.55
CA CYS A 20 11.11 -5.76 9.69
C CYS A 20 11.72 -5.24 10.98
N SER A 21 10.92 -4.69 11.89
CA SER A 21 11.41 -4.18 13.18
C SER A 21 12.04 -5.25 14.06
N LYS A 22 11.77 -6.54 13.80
CA LYS A 22 12.28 -7.66 14.59
C LYS A 22 13.64 -8.17 14.10
N CYS A 23 13.83 -8.35 12.79
CA CYS A 23 15.04 -8.93 12.22
C CYS A 23 15.79 -8.03 11.23
N GLY A 24 15.27 -6.83 10.93
CA GLY A 24 15.88 -5.90 9.97
C GLY A 24 15.72 -6.29 8.50
N SER A 25 15.19 -7.47 8.20
CA SER A 25 15.03 -7.99 6.83
C SER A 25 13.97 -7.21 6.05
N LYS A 26 14.19 -7.10 4.73
CA LYS A 26 13.29 -6.36 3.84
C LYS A 26 11.92 -7.02 3.80
N MET A 27 10.89 -6.31 4.24
CA MET A 27 9.51 -6.79 4.16
C MET A 27 9.04 -6.75 2.71
N LYS A 28 8.28 -7.76 2.30
CA LYS A 28 7.72 -7.86 0.95
C LYS A 28 6.22 -7.60 0.99
N PRO A 29 5.67 -6.81 0.06
CA PRO A 29 4.22 -6.73 -0.09
C PRO A 29 3.70 -8.11 -0.51
N VAL A 30 2.72 -8.63 0.24
CA VAL A 30 2.07 -9.92 -0.04
C VAL A 30 0.64 -9.72 -0.54
N GLN A 31 0.03 -8.58 -0.24
CA GLN A 31 -1.30 -8.25 -0.73
C GLN A 31 -1.45 -6.74 -0.83
N VAL A 32 -2.04 -6.26 -1.91
CA VAL A 32 -2.44 -4.86 -2.09
C VAL A 32 -3.91 -4.87 -2.46
N ASN A 33 -4.69 -4.05 -1.76
CA ASN A 33 -6.10 -3.86 -2.00
C ASN A 33 -6.36 -2.38 -2.20
N SER A 34 -7.33 -2.06 -3.04
CA SER A 34 -7.85 -0.71 -3.16
C SER A 34 -9.33 -0.73 -2.82
N LYS A 35 -9.79 0.29 -2.10
CA LYS A 35 -11.18 0.49 -1.73
C LYS A 35 -11.55 1.92 -2.06
N ALA A 36 -12.61 2.12 -2.83
CA ALA A 36 -13.19 3.44 -3.01
C ALA A 36 -13.69 3.95 -1.64
N LEU A 37 -13.20 5.11 -1.21
CA LEU A 37 -13.80 5.83 -0.09
C LEU A 37 -15.10 6.43 -0.65
N GLY A 38 -16.25 5.88 -0.22
CA GLY A 38 -17.56 6.26 -0.73
C GLY A 38 -17.76 7.78 -0.73
N GLY A 39 -18.28 8.32 -1.85
CA GLY A 39 -18.40 9.76 -2.08
C GLY A 39 -17.73 10.25 -3.37
N GLY A 40 -16.98 9.39 -4.07
CA GLY A 40 -16.42 9.71 -5.40
C GLY A 40 -15.15 10.58 -5.39
N ILE A 41 -14.62 10.92 -4.20
CA ILE A 41 -13.56 11.95 -4.04
C ILE A 41 -12.22 11.34 -3.57
N GLY A 42 -12.14 10.02 -3.28
CA GLY A 42 -10.87 9.40 -2.87
C GLY A 42 -10.80 7.89 -3.06
N LYS A 43 -9.59 7.38 -3.26
CA LYS A 43 -9.28 5.94 -3.24
C LYS A 43 -8.36 5.65 -2.04
N ALA A 44 -8.79 4.72 -1.19
CA ALA A 44 -7.95 4.15 -0.15
C ALA A 44 -7.20 2.95 -0.72
N TYR A 45 -5.90 2.87 -0.47
CA TYR A 45 -5.06 1.76 -0.86
C TYR A 45 -4.49 1.11 0.39
N GLY A 46 -4.84 -0.14 0.64
CA GLY A 46 -4.27 -0.95 1.71
C GLY A 46 -3.18 -1.86 1.17
N ALA A 47 -2.05 -1.95 1.84
CA ALA A 47 -1.02 -2.94 1.54
C ALA A 47 -0.61 -3.71 2.79
N ILE A 48 -0.52 -5.04 2.64
CA ILE A 48 -0.02 -5.95 3.67
C ILE A 48 1.39 -6.36 3.27
N PHE A 49 2.32 -6.10 4.17
CA PHE A 49 3.72 -6.49 4.08
C PHE A 49 3.99 -7.64 5.01
N GLU A 50 4.69 -8.65 4.52
CA GLU A 50 5.14 -9.79 5.32
C GLU A 50 6.67 -9.82 5.35
N CYS A 51 7.22 -10.02 6.54
CA CYS A 51 8.63 -10.33 6.68
C CYS A 51 8.85 -11.82 6.35
N PRO A 52 9.68 -12.17 5.36
CA PRO A 52 9.89 -13.56 4.98
C PRO A 52 10.53 -14.41 6.09
N GLU A 53 11.33 -13.81 6.99
CA GLU A 53 11.99 -14.53 8.07
C GLU A 53 11.11 -14.70 9.30
N CYS A 54 10.56 -13.61 9.83
CA CYS A 54 9.75 -13.65 11.05
C CYS A 54 8.26 -13.96 10.80
N LYS A 55 7.82 -14.05 9.54
CA LYS A 55 6.40 -14.09 9.14
C LYS A 55 5.53 -12.98 9.74
N LEU A 56 6.16 -11.87 10.13
CA LEU A 56 5.49 -10.75 10.76
C LEU A 56 4.74 -9.96 9.69
N ARG A 57 3.44 -9.74 9.92
CA ARG A 57 2.55 -9.02 9.01
C ARG A 57 2.34 -7.60 9.49
N TYR A 58 2.47 -6.65 8.58
CA TYR A 58 2.23 -5.23 8.81
C TYR A 58 1.26 -4.72 7.75
N ALA A 59 0.16 -4.11 8.17
CA ALA A 59 -0.81 -3.50 7.28
C ALA A 59 -0.65 -1.98 7.30
N GLU A 60 -0.53 -1.37 6.13
CA GLU A 60 -0.53 0.08 5.97
C GLU A 60 -1.67 0.50 5.05
N THR A 61 -2.28 1.64 5.33
CA THR A 61 -3.33 2.21 4.49
C THR A 61 -2.88 3.60 4.06
N LEU A 62 -2.82 3.81 2.75
CA LEU A 62 -2.55 5.08 2.11
C LEU A 62 -3.85 5.62 1.53
N ILE A 63 -4.26 6.81 1.99
CA ILE A 63 -5.43 7.50 1.46
C ILE A 63 -4.91 8.50 0.42
N VAL A 64 -5.37 8.37 -0.82
CA VAL A 64 -5.06 9.33 -1.88
C VAL A 64 -6.34 10.07 -2.22
N GLU A 65 -6.40 11.33 -1.80
CA GLU A 65 -7.37 12.30 -2.29
C GLU A 65 -6.90 12.78 -3.67
N VAL A 66 -7.69 12.51 -4.70
CA VAL A 66 -7.44 13.05 -6.04
C VAL A 66 -8.24 14.35 -6.10
N PRO A 67 -7.58 15.53 -6.09
CA PRO A 67 -8.29 16.77 -6.38
C PRO A 67 -8.88 16.65 -7.78
N ASN A 68 -10.20 16.80 -7.89
CA ASN A 68 -10.90 16.85 -9.16
C ASN A 68 -10.45 18.08 -9.96
#